data_AF-A0A0J6W5E2-F1
#
_entry.id   AF-A0A0J6W5E2-F1
#
_cell.length_a   1.000
_cell.length_b   1.000
_cell.length_c   1.000
_cell.angle_alpha   90.00
_cell.angle_beta   90.00
_cell.angle_gamma   90.00
#
_symmetry.space_group_name_H-M   'P 1'
#
loop_
_entity.id
_entity.type
_entity.pdbx_description
1 polymer ?
#
loop_
_entity_poly.entity_id
_entity_poly.type
_entity_poly.pdbx_seq_one_letter_code
_entity_poly.pdbx_strand_id
1 'polypeptide(L)'
;MAADLTSLPGVRLVPRTQVPPDAVGIMPTAAVVPDPVVVLAPDLDTADRAMPALAGDPHRGRWPADVRFAAPPHAVIGAGSALPAEVRRALPTIHSLPEVPTAVPDGVDAIVTTEFRRGDFCGVAVRVADTSVWVLARPFDDAVALDLAATLLGREWTDVWPLAVAGPVELVVFGAHLRGGPLAHQLTDLGARWAGEITTAPRYRMTVVPSSPTKPAVSRVAEGAAGAALYGQRWLMSAAALGRFLVVLPPPMQLGKVECADGSWRTGFGCDASAAAGVDVTAYGSWPAAVAAGAV
;
A
#
# COMPACT_ATOMS: atom_id res chain seq x y z
N MET A 1 -26.01 -5.46 -6.60
CA MET A 1 -26.80 -6.49 -5.90
C MET A 1 -25.97 -6.92 -4.70
N ALA A 2 -26.26 -6.42 -3.51
CA ALA A 2 -25.51 -6.77 -2.31
C ALA A 2 -25.74 -8.26 -2.04
N ALA A 3 -24.74 -9.09 -2.31
CA ALA A 3 -24.73 -10.45 -1.80
C ALA A 3 -24.91 -10.36 -0.29
N ASP A 4 -25.78 -11.20 0.28
CA ASP A 4 -26.03 -11.23 1.70
C ASP A 4 -24.69 -11.41 2.43
N LEU A 5 -24.21 -10.36 3.06
CA LEU A 5 -22.90 -10.30 3.72
C LEU A 5 -22.77 -11.29 4.87
N THR A 6 -23.91 -11.76 5.38
CA THR A 6 -24.02 -12.81 6.37
C THR A 6 -23.92 -14.23 5.77
N SER A 7 -23.85 -14.35 4.43
CA SER A 7 -23.68 -15.64 3.75
C SER A 7 -22.25 -16.19 3.80
N LEU A 8 -21.25 -15.36 4.12
CA LEU A 8 -19.89 -15.83 4.38
C LEU A 8 -19.88 -16.56 5.74
N PRO A 9 -19.60 -17.88 5.78
CA PRO A 9 -19.62 -18.63 7.03
C PRO A 9 -18.68 -18.02 8.07
N GLY A 10 -19.19 -17.74 9.26
CA GLY A 10 -18.40 -17.20 10.38
C GLY A 10 -18.33 -15.67 10.48
N VAL A 11 -18.89 -14.93 9.52
CA VAL A 11 -18.95 -13.46 9.59
C VAL A 11 -20.12 -13.01 10.47
N ARG A 12 -19.86 -12.11 11.42
CA ARG A 12 -20.89 -11.51 12.29
C ARG A 12 -20.66 -10.00 12.43
N LEU A 13 -21.73 -9.22 12.35
CA LEU A 13 -21.70 -7.79 12.64
C LEU A 13 -22.10 -7.57 14.10
N VAL A 14 -21.25 -6.91 14.87
CA VAL A 14 -21.53 -6.60 16.28
C VAL A 14 -21.34 -5.10 16.56
N PRO A 15 -22.02 -4.53 17.56
CA PRO A 15 -21.73 -3.17 18.02
C PRO A 15 -20.23 -2.95 18.29
N ARG A 16 -19.70 -1.74 18.04
CA ARG A 16 -18.31 -1.37 18.39
C ARG A 16 -17.99 -1.65 19.87
N THR A 17 -17.37 -2.80 20.08
CA THR A 17 -17.12 -3.46 21.37
C THR A 17 -15.81 -4.23 21.33
N GLN A 18 -15.42 -4.79 22.46
CA GLN A 18 -14.27 -5.68 22.55
C GLN A 18 -14.49 -6.95 21.71
N VAL A 19 -13.47 -7.32 20.94
CA VAL A 19 -13.49 -8.51 20.09
C VAL A 19 -13.21 -9.76 20.95
N PRO A 20 -14.01 -10.84 20.80
CA PRO A 20 -13.78 -12.11 21.50
C PRO A 20 -12.37 -12.67 21.24
N PRO A 21 -11.76 -13.40 22.20
CA PRO A 21 -10.40 -13.95 22.04
C PRO A 21 -10.23 -14.93 20.87
N ASP A 22 -11.32 -15.55 20.42
CA ASP A 22 -11.39 -16.54 19.33
C ASP A 22 -11.72 -15.93 17.96
N ALA A 23 -11.78 -14.60 17.86
CA ALA A 23 -12.16 -13.90 16.63
C ALA A 23 -11.15 -12.80 16.24
N VAL A 24 -11.14 -12.50 14.94
CA VAL A 24 -10.59 -11.26 14.38
C VAL A 24 -11.73 -10.27 14.21
N GLY A 25 -11.44 -8.98 14.38
CA GLY A 25 -12.42 -7.92 14.18
C GLY A 25 -11.90 -6.80 13.28
N ILE A 26 -12.62 -6.44 12.22
CA ILE A 26 -12.37 -5.21 11.47
C ILE A 26 -13.40 -4.16 11.91
N MET A 27 -12.92 -3.04 12.44
CA MET A 27 -13.70 -1.84 12.71
C MET A 27 -13.47 -0.86 11.55
N PRO A 28 -14.36 -0.81 10.54
CA PRO A 28 -14.19 0.10 9.42
C PRO A 28 -14.34 1.55 9.82
N THR A 29 -13.82 2.42 8.96
CA THR A 29 -14.19 3.84 8.94
C THR A 29 -15.71 4.03 8.87
N ALA A 30 -16.27 4.74 9.86
CA ALA A 30 -17.71 4.91 10.02
C ALA A 30 -18.38 5.67 8.86
N ALA A 31 -17.63 6.51 8.15
CA ALA A 31 -18.12 7.21 6.96
C ALA A 31 -18.30 6.30 5.73
N VAL A 32 -17.67 5.12 5.74
CA VAL A 32 -17.76 4.12 4.66
C VAL A 32 -18.80 3.05 5.00
N VAL A 33 -18.77 2.54 6.24
CA VAL A 33 -19.74 1.57 6.75
C VAL A 33 -20.49 2.23 7.92
N PRO A 34 -21.71 2.75 7.73
CA PRO A 34 -22.40 3.55 8.73
C PRO A 34 -22.90 2.72 9.92
N ASP A 35 -22.65 3.27 11.12
CA ASP A 35 -23.19 2.97 12.46
C ASP A 35 -23.13 1.51 12.97
N PRO A 36 -22.78 1.32 14.25
CA PRO A 36 -21.44 1.02 14.70
C PRO A 36 -21.13 -0.48 14.61
N VAL A 37 -20.57 -0.96 13.49
CA VAL A 37 -20.23 -2.39 13.35
C VAL A 37 -18.73 -2.66 13.52
N VAL A 38 -18.43 -3.78 14.19
CA VAL A 38 -17.19 -4.54 14.00
C VAL A 38 -17.57 -5.79 13.23
N VAL A 39 -16.81 -6.08 12.17
CA VAL A 39 -16.93 -7.31 11.38
C VAL A 39 -16.08 -8.36 12.07
N LEU A 40 -16.74 -9.25 12.81
CA LEU A 40 -16.10 -10.42 13.41
C LEU A 40 -16.01 -11.53 12.37
N ALA A 41 -14.85 -12.20 12.32
CA ALA A 41 -14.63 -13.37 11.46
C ALA A 41 -13.61 -14.32 12.13
N PRO A 42 -13.52 -15.60 11.68
CA PRO A 42 -12.54 -16.55 12.22
C PRO A 42 -11.08 -16.16 11.90
N ASP A 43 -10.88 -15.41 10.82
CA ASP A 43 -9.56 -14.98 10.35
C ASP A 43 -9.67 -13.64 9.60
N LEU A 44 -8.51 -13.00 9.40
CA LEU A 44 -8.44 -11.71 8.73
C LEU A 44 -8.84 -11.78 7.25
N ASP A 45 -8.67 -12.94 6.59
CA ASP A 45 -8.98 -13.17 5.18
C ASP A 45 -10.49 -13.14 4.94
N THR A 46 -11.24 -13.72 5.88
CA THR A 46 -12.69 -13.76 5.86
C THR A 46 -13.28 -12.41 6.27
N ALA A 47 -12.68 -11.72 7.26
CA ALA A 47 -13.09 -10.37 7.61
C ALA A 47 -12.91 -9.39 6.43
N ASP A 48 -11.71 -9.37 5.82
CA ASP A 48 -11.38 -8.46 4.71
C ASP A 48 -12.28 -8.69 3.49
N ARG A 49 -12.54 -9.95 3.10
CA ARG A 49 -13.45 -10.25 1.97
C ARG A 49 -14.90 -9.83 2.18
N ALA A 50 -15.36 -9.73 3.43
CA ALA A 50 -16.71 -9.24 3.72
C ALA A 50 -16.82 -7.71 3.56
N MET A 51 -15.70 -6.98 3.70
CA MET A 51 -15.70 -5.53 3.78
C MET A 51 -16.20 -4.81 2.50
N PRO A 52 -15.81 -5.19 1.27
CA PRO A 52 -16.25 -4.47 0.08
C PRO A 52 -17.77 -4.46 -0.10
N ALA A 53 -18.44 -5.57 0.24
CA ALA A 53 -19.89 -5.61 0.14
C ALA A 53 -20.58 -4.82 1.29
N LEU A 54 -19.95 -4.70 2.47
CA LEU A 54 -20.43 -3.86 3.59
C LEU A 54 -20.27 -2.37 3.31
N ALA A 55 -19.17 -1.98 2.66
CA ALA A 55 -18.95 -0.62 2.18
C ALA A 55 -20.02 -0.18 1.17
N GLY A 56 -20.69 -1.15 0.54
CA GLY A 56 -21.83 -0.91 -0.34
C GLY A 56 -21.38 -0.36 -1.70
N ASP A 57 -21.97 0.78 -2.10
CA ASP A 57 -21.64 1.44 -3.36
C ASP A 57 -20.24 2.09 -3.26
N PRO A 58 -19.27 1.79 -4.15
CA PRO A 58 -17.97 2.47 -4.17
C PRO A 58 -18.04 4.00 -4.36
N HIS A 59 -19.22 4.55 -4.66
CA HIS A 59 -19.49 5.99 -4.68
C HIS A 59 -20.17 6.53 -3.40
N ARG A 60 -20.59 5.66 -2.46
CA ARG A 60 -21.07 6.06 -1.13
C ARG A 60 -19.87 6.20 -0.18
N GLY A 61 -19.76 7.38 0.44
CA GLY A 61 -18.62 7.75 1.29
C GLY A 61 -17.44 8.19 0.42
N ARG A 62 -17.24 9.49 0.27
CA ARG A 62 -16.08 10.01 -0.48
C ARG A 62 -14.82 9.71 0.32
N TRP A 63 -14.11 8.65 -0.08
CA TRP A 63 -12.74 8.44 0.36
C TRP A 63 -11.92 9.73 0.12
N PRO A 64 -11.04 10.12 1.06
CA PRO A 64 -10.14 11.23 0.86
C PRO A 64 -9.30 11.02 -0.41
N ALA A 65 -9.06 12.09 -1.16
CA ALA A 65 -8.28 12.02 -2.39
C ALA A 65 -6.81 11.59 -2.15
N ASP A 66 -6.34 11.69 -0.90
CA ASP A 66 -5.01 11.36 -0.40
C ASP A 66 -4.99 10.14 0.54
N VAL A 67 -6.01 9.27 0.46
CA VAL A 67 -6.04 7.98 1.18
C VAL A 67 -4.73 7.20 1.02
N ARG A 68 -4.26 6.60 2.12
CA ARG A 68 -3.10 5.70 2.12
C ARG A 68 -3.54 4.27 1.89
N PHE A 69 -2.87 3.59 0.98
CA PHE A 69 -3.15 2.19 0.63
C PHE A 69 -2.21 1.19 1.30
N ALA A 70 -1.17 1.66 1.97
CA ALA A 70 -0.27 0.81 2.74
C ALA A 70 0.30 1.54 3.96
N ALA A 71 0.64 0.77 4.99
CA ALA A 71 1.46 1.28 6.08
C ALA A 71 2.87 1.63 5.56
N PRO A 72 3.49 2.74 6.01
CA PRO A 72 4.87 3.03 5.67
C PRO A 72 5.80 1.96 6.26
N PRO A 73 6.92 1.60 5.59
CA PRO A 73 7.87 0.59 6.06
C PRO A 73 8.43 0.84 7.46
N HIS A 74 8.46 2.12 7.88
CA HIS A 74 8.90 2.56 9.19
C HIS A 74 7.77 3.30 9.92
N ALA A 75 6.61 2.64 10.05
CA ALA A 75 5.46 3.22 10.74
C ALA A 75 5.78 3.63 12.18
N VAL A 76 5.33 4.83 12.55
CA VAL A 76 5.43 5.37 13.92
C VAL A 76 4.25 4.87 14.74
N ILE A 77 4.52 4.01 15.72
CA ILE A 77 3.46 3.37 16.51
C ILE A 77 3.37 4.00 17.89
N GLY A 78 2.16 4.37 18.30
CA GLY A 78 1.86 4.71 19.68
C GLY A 78 1.38 3.49 20.46
N ALA A 79 1.84 3.28 21.69
CA ALA A 79 1.36 2.22 22.58
C ALA A 79 0.71 2.80 23.83
N GLY A 80 -0.61 2.60 23.96
CA GLY A 80 -1.37 3.14 25.10
C GLY A 80 -1.51 2.18 26.28
N SER A 81 -0.87 1.01 26.23
CA SER A 81 -0.88 -0.01 27.29
C SER A 81 0.40 -0.84 27.26
N ALA A 82 0.62 -1.66 28.29
CA ALA A 82 1.74 -2.61 28.31
C ALA A 82 1.53 -3.68 27.23
N LEU A 83 2.26 -3.54 26.12
CA LEU A 83 2.18 -4.49 25.01
C LEU A 83 2.98 -5.78 25.27
N PRO A 84 2.48 -6.95 24.83
CA PRO A 84 3.22 -8.21 24.83
C PRO A 84 4.58 -8.10 24.15
N ALA A 85 5.54 -8.95 24.56
CA ALA A 85 6.89 -8.93 24.01
C ALA A 85 6.91 -9.26 22.51
N GLU A 86 5.99 -10.11 22.05
CA GLU A 86 5.80 -10.50 20.66
C GLU A 86 5.40 -9.30 19.80
N VAL A 87 4.48 -8.46 20.29
CA VAL A 87 4.05 -7.24 19.62
C VAL A 87 5.22 -6.26 19.48
N ARG A 88 5.99 -6.07 20.55
CA ARG A 88 7.18 -5.19 20.54
C ARG A 88 8.29 -5.70 19.62
N ARG A 89 8.38 -7.00 19.41
CA ARG A 89 9.34 -7.62 18.48
C ARG A 89 8.92 -7.42 17.03
N ALA A 90 7.62 -7.50 16.74
CA ALA A 90 7.08 -7.33 15.40
C ALA A 90 7.06 -5.85 14.95
N LEU A 91 6.87 -4.92 15.87
CA LEU A 91 6.81 -3.48 15.59
C LEU A 91 7.96 -2.77 16.33
N PRO A 92 9.08 -2.48 15.65
CA PRO A 92 10.30 -2.01 16.33
C PRO A 92 10.25 -0.53 16.77
N THR A 93 9.41 0.30 16.14
CA THR A 93 9.31 1.73 16.45
C THR A 93 8.03 2.03 17.23
N ILE A 94 8.06 1.80 18.54
CA ILE A 94 6.92 2.04 19.44
C ILE A 94 7.26 3.14 20.45
N HIS A 95 6.40 4.14 20.52
CA HIS A 95 6.41 5.21 21.50
C HIS A 95 5.33 4.98 22.55
N SER A 96 5.68 5.04 23.83
CA SER A 96 4.69 4.95 24.90
C SER A 96 3.79 6.20 24.91
N LEU A 97 2.49 5.98 24.95
CA LEU A 97 1.49 7.01 25.21
C LEU A 97 1.04 6.93 26.66
N PRO A 98 0.75 8.05 27.35
CA PRO A 98 0.26 8.04 28.73
C PRO A 98 -1.06 7.27 28.89
N GLU A 99 -1.94 7.41 27.90
CA GLU A 99 -3.17 6.64 27.72
C GLU A 99 -3.48 6.51 26.23
N VAL A 100 -4.43 5.64 25.88
CA VAL A 100 -4.95 5.56 24.50
C VAL A 100 -5.86 6.78 24.24
N PRO A 101 -5.48 7.71 23.35
CA PRO A 101 -6.30 8.87 23.00
C PRO A 101 -7.58 8.46 22.25
N THR A 102 -8.48 9.41 22.01
CA THR A 102 -9.71 9.19 21.22
C THR A 102 -9.54 9.41 19.71
N ALA A 103 -8.35 9.81 19.26
CA ALA A 103 -7.94 9.93 17.86
C ALA A 103 -6.43 9.67 17.76
N VAL A 104 -5.93 9.30 16.58
CA VAL A 104 -4.49 9.06 16.39
C VAL A 104 -3.75 10.41 16.40
N PRO A 105 -2.72 10.61 17.26
CA PRO A 105 -1.97 11.86 17.31
C PRO A 105 -1.24 12.19 16.00
N ASP A 106 -0.94 13.47 15.80
CA ASP A 106 -0.09 13.92 14.70
C ASP A 106 1.28 13.25 14.75
N GLY A 107 1.78 12.84 13.60
CA GLY A 107 3.06 12.14 13.48
C GLY A 107 3.03 10.66 13.93
N VAL A 108 1.90 10.14 14.41
CA VAL A 108 1.70 8.72 14.71
C VAL A 108 0.87 8.08 13.59
N ASP A 109 1.30 6.92 13.09
CA ASP A 109 0.62 6.20 12.02
C ASP A 109 -0.53 5.34 12.52
N ALA A 110 -0.33 4.67 13.67
CA ALA A 110 -1.33 3.86 14.33
C ALA A 110 -1.05 3.75 15.83
N ILE A 111 -2.09 3.43 16.59
CA ILE A 111 -2.00 3.08 18.01
C ILE A 111 -2.18 1.58 18.15
N VAL A 112 -1.29 0.93 18.90
CA VAL A 112 -1.42 -0.48 19.28
C VAL A 112 -1.73 -0.57 20.76
N THR A 113 -2.78 -1.31 21.11
CA THR A 113 -3.25 -1.41 22.51
C THR A 113 -3.98 -2.72 22.76
N THR A 114 -3.97 -3.21 24.00
CA THR A 114 -4.78 -4.36 24.44
C THR A 114 -6.19 -3.95 24.89
N GLU A 115 -6.45 -2.66 25.04
CA GLU A 115 -7.72 -2.12 25.51
C GLU A 115 -8.54 -1.57 24.34
N PHE A 116 -9.80 -1.97 24.26
CA PHE A 116 -10.73 -1.32 23.34
C PHE A 116 -11.07 0.09 23.84
N ARG A 117 -10.96 1.09 22.97
CA ARG A 117 -11.34 2.49 23.26
C ARG A 117 -12.23 3.01 22.15
N ARG A 118 -13.34 3.64 22.54
CA ARG A 118 -14.19 4.37 21.59
C ARG A 118 -13.49 5.67 21.20
N GLY A 119 -13.52 5.98 19.91
CA GLY A 119 -12.91 7.17 19.34
C GLY A 119 -13.13 7.24 17.83
N ASP A 120 -12.52 8.24 17.22
CA ASP A 120 -12.53 8.45 15.78
C ASP A 120 -11.41 7.64 15.12
N PHE A 121 -11.71 6.35 14.94
CA PHE A 121 -10.77 5.35 14.44
C PHE A 121 -11.43 4.45 13.41
N CYS A 122 -10.61 3.95 12.49
CA CYS A 122 -10.75 2.59 12.00
C CYS A 122 -9.75 1.68 12.75
N GLY A 123 -9.91 0.37 12.64
CA GLY A 123 -8.95 -0.52 13.28
C GLY A 123 -9.18 -2.00 13.04
N VAL A 124 -8.20 -2.78 13.44
CA VAL A 124 -8.20 -4.24 13.33
C VAL A 124 -7.82 -4.83 14.68
N ALA A 125 -8.64 -5.74 15.18
CA ALA A 125 -8.34 -6.55 16.35
C ALA A 125 -7.85 -7.93 15.92
N VAL A 126 -6.66 -8.31 16.39
CA VAL A 126 -6.07 -9.63 16.15
C VAL A 126 -5.59 -10.23 17.47
N ARG A 127 -5.36 -11.54 17.48
CA ARG A 127 -4.79 -12.28 18.61
C ARG A 127 -3.30 -12.49 18.39
N VAL A 128 -2.47 -11.93 19.25
CA VAL A 128 -1.01 -12.13 19.24
C VAL A 128 -0.63 -12.91 20.49
N ALA A 129 -0.09 -14.11 20.31
CA ALA A 129 0.05 -15.10 21.38
C ALA A 129 -1.28 -15.24 22.15
N ASP A 130 -1.29 -14.95 23.45
CA ASP A 130 -2.49 -15.02 24.30
C ASP A 130 -3.27 -13.72 24.53
N THR A 131 -2.93 -12.68 23.79
CA THR A 131 -3.49 -11.33 24.00
C THR A 131 -4.22 -10.81 22.77
N SER A 132 -5.45 -10.33 22.96
CA SER A 132 -6.16 -9.57 21.95
C SER A 132 -5.57 -8.16 21.86
N VAL A 133 -5.19 -7.75 20.66
CA VAL A 133 -4.51 -6.49 20.38
C VAL A 133 -5.30 -5.75 19.30
N TRP A 134 -5.60 -4.48 19.56
CA TRP A 134 -6.13 -3.54 18.60
C TRP A 134 -5.00 -2.77 17.93
N VAL A 135 -5.07 -2.69 16.60
CA VAL A 135 -4.38 -1.71 15.78
C VAL A 135 -5.41 -0.66 15.37
N LEU A 136 -5.31 0.55 15.93
CA LEU A 136 -6.21 1.66 15.65
C LEU A 136 -5.50 2.67 14.74
N ALA A 137 -6.11 3.00 13.60
CA ALA A 137 -5.61 3.99 12.67
C ALA A 137 -6.62 5.13 12.49
N ARG A 138 -6.19 6.20 11.81
CA ARG A 138 -7.06 7.34 11.49
C ARG A 138 -8.21 6.87 10.59
N PRO A 139 -9.36 7.55 10.59
CA PRO A 139 -10.37 7.32 9.58
C PRO A 139 -9.76 7.32 8.17
N PHE A 140 -10.16 6.36 7.36
CA PHE A 140 -9.69 6.04 6.01
C PHE A 140 -8.27 5.46 5.91
N ASP A 141 -7.55 5.29 7.02
CA ASP A 141 -6.27 4.54 7.05
C ASP A 141 -6.50 3.04 7.33
N ASP A 142 -7.64 2.49 6.91
CA ASP A 142 -8.01 1.08 7.13
C ASP A 142 -6.96 0.11 6.57
N ALA A 143 -6.34 0.44 5.43
CA ALA A 143 -5.25 -0.34 4.85
C ALA A 143 -3.99 -0.33 5.73
N VAL A 144 -3.70 0.78 6.42
CA VAL A 144 -2.58 0.90 7.36
C VAL A 144 -2.82 -0.01 8.57
N ALA A 145 -4.04 0.01 9.13
CA ALA A 145 -4.40 -0.86 10.24
C ALA A 145 -4.29 -2.36 9.86
N LEU A 146 -4.72 -2.72 8.64
CA LEU A 146 -4.61 -4.09 8.11
C LEU A 146 -3.16 -4.55 7.95
N ASP A 147 -2.29 -3.73 7.35
CA ASP A 147 -0.88 -4.09 7.15
C ASP A 147 -0.14 -4.31 8.47
N LEU A 148 -0.39 -3.44 9.46
CA LEU A 148 0.20 -3.56 10.77
C LEU A 148 -0.36 -4.77 11.53
N ALA A 149 -1.66 -5.05 11.43
CA ALA A 149 -2.25 -6.26 12.00
C ALA A 149 -1.69 -7.53 11.34
N ALA A 150 -1.52 -7.54 10.02
CA ALA A 150 -0.88 -8.65 9.30
C ALA A 150 0.59 -8.84 9.73
N THR A 151 1.32 -7.74 9.93
CA THR A 151 2.69 -7.76 10.47
C THR A 151 2.75 -8.42 11.84
N LEU A 152 1.80 -8.11 12.73
CA LEU A 152 1.68 -8.75 14.04
C LEU A 152 1.39 -10.26 13.96
N LEU A 153 0.74 -10.71 12.88
CA LEU A 153 0.48 -12.12 12.59
C LEU A 153 1.64 -12.79 11.81
N GLY A 154 2.74 -12.08 11.53
CA GLY A 154 3.87 -12.60 10.75
C GLY A 154 3.53 -12.84 9.27
N ARG A 155 2.58 -12.09 8.72
CA ARG A 155 2.14 -12.21 7.32
C ARG A 155 2.32 -10.89 6.59
N GLU A 156 2.56 -10.96 5.28
CA GLU A 156 2.31 -9.84 4.38
C GLU A 156 0.89 -9.95 3.82
N TRP A 157 0.24 -8.80 3.62
CA TRP A 157 -1.11 -8.72 3.10
C TRP A 157 -1.12 -7.85 1.85
N THR A 158 -1.55 -8.40 0.72
CA THR A 158 -1.50 -7.68 -0.57
C THR A 158 -2.86 -7.14 -0.98
N ASP A 159 -3.93 -7.91 -0.78
CA ASP A 159 -5.29 -7.56 -1.16
C ASP A 159 -6.06 -7.10 0.07
N VAL A 160 -6.13 -5.78 0.26
CA VAL A 160 -6.91 -5.15 1.34
C VAL A 160 -8.17 -4.53 0.78
N TRP A 161 -9.28 -4.65 1.52
CA TRP A 161 -10.58 -4.19 1.08
C TRP A 161 -10.67 -2.73 0.61
N PRO A 162 -9.88 -1.75 1.14
CA PRO A 162 -9.92 -0.38 0.64
C PRO A 162 -9.58 -0.28 -0.85
N LEU A 163 -8.75 -1.19 -1.39
CA LEU A 163 -8.41 -1.20 -2.81
C LEU A 163 -9.64 -1.43 -3.70
N ALA A 164 -10.65 -2.15 -3.21
CA ALA A 164 -11.85 -2.47 -3.96
C ALA A 164 -12.84 -1.29 -4.05
N VAL A 165 -12.74 -0.30 -3.14
CA VAL A 165 -13.78 0.72 -2.97
C VAL A 165 -13.26 2.16 -2.96
N ALA A 166 -11.96 2.39 -2.78
CA ALA A 166 -11.37 3.72 -2.70
C ALA A 166 -10.73 4.22 -4.01
N GLY A 167 -10.82 3.45 -5.09
CA GLY A 167 -10.38 3.84 -6.43
C GLY A 167 -8.88 4.16 -6.54
N PRO A 168 -7.97 3.20 -6.22
CA PRO A 168 -6.54 3.42 -6.40
C PRO A 168 -6.18 3.65 -7.87
N VAL A 169 -5.15 4.45 -8.11
CA VAL A 169 -4.50 4.60 -9.43
C VAL A 169 -3.17 3.88 -9.43
N GLU A 170 -2.77 3.42 -10.62
CA GLU A 170 -1.54 2.65 -10.77
C GLU A 170 -0.40 3.46 -11.38
N LEU A 171 0.82 3.20 -10.89
CA LEU A 171 2.08 3.71 -11.39
C LEU A 171 3.07 2.57 -11.64
N VAL A 172 3.59 2.48 -12.86
CA VAL A 172 4.64 1.52 -13.24
C VAL A 172 6.02 2.15 -13.10
N VAL A 173 6.95 1.46 -12.45
CA VAL A 173 8.34 1.91 -12.22
C VAL A 173 9.36 0.88 -12.71
N PHE A 174 10.55 1.33 -13.11
CA PHE A 174 11.56 0.48 -13.75
C PHE A 174 12.94 0.49 -13.07
N GLY A 175 13.13 1.26 -11.99
CA GLY A 175 14.47 1.59 -11.49
C GLY A 175 14.57 1.84 -10.00
N ALA A 176 15.08 3.02 -9.63
CA ALA A 176 15.34 3.37 -8.23
C ALA A 176 14.12 3.28 -7.29
N HIS A 177 12.90 3.32 -7.85
CA HIS A 177 11.62 3.18 -7.14
C HIS A 177 11.10 1.73 -7.05
N LEU A 178 11.81 0.73 -7.60
CA LEU A 178 11.48 -0.68 -7.37
C LEU A 178 11.50 -0.96 -5.85
N ARG A 179 10.70 -1.91 -5.36
CA ARG A 179 10.65 -2.35 -3.96
C ARG A 179 12.07 -2.72 -3.50
N GLY A 180 12.52 -2.13 -2.40
CA GLY A 180 13.90 -2.25 -1.88
C GLY A 180 14.93 -1.32 -2.54
N GLY A 181 14.55 -0.58 -3.58
CA GLY A 181 15.38 0.42 -4.23
C GLY A 181 15.52 1.71 -3.40
N PRO A 182 16.55 2.53 -3.68
CA PRO A 182 16.90 3.69 -2.85
C PRO A 182 15.86 4.81 -2.85
N LEU A 183 15.01 4.89 -3.88
CA LEU A 183 13.94 5.89 -3.99
C LEU A 183 12.55 5.31 -3.76
N ALA A 184 12.42 4.03 -3.37
CA ALA A 184 11.13 3.43 -3.06
C ALA A 184 10.37 4.19 -1.97
N HIS A 185 11.10 4.82 -1.03
CA HIS A 185 10.51 5.65 0.03
C HIS A 185 9.62 6.77 -0.53
N GLN A 186 9.96 7.36 -1.68
CA GLN A 186 9.15 8.41 -2.30
C GLN A 186 7.75 7.94 -2.71
N LEU A 187 7.53 6.63 -2.85
CA LEU A 187 6.21 6.04 -3.07
C LEU A 187 5.58 5.60 -1.75
N THR A 188 6.33 4.92 -0.88
CA THR A 188 5.78 4.39 0.38
C THR A 188 5.40 5.50 1.36
N ASP A 189 6.14 6.61 1.40
CA ASP A 189 5.84 7.76 2.24
C ASP A 189 4.55 8.47 1.78
N LEU A 190 4.17 8.28 0.51
CA LEU A 190 2.89 8.71 -0.05
C LEU A 190 1.77 7.68 0.14
N GLY A 191 2.00 6.61 0.90
CA GLY A 191 1.04 5.54 1.17
C GLY A 191 0.80 4.62 -0.02
N ALA A 192 1.74 4.52 -0.96
CA ALA A 192 1.62 3.62 -2.10
C ALA A 192 1.80 2.16 -1.68
N ARG A 193 0.94 1.29 -2.21
CA ARG A 193 0.98 -0.16 -2.04
C ARG A 193 1.69 -0.82 -3.20
N TRP A 194 2.61 -1.75 -2.92
CA TRP A 194 3.19 -2.59 -3.95
C TRP A 194 2.15 -3.55 -4.51
N ALA A 195 2.05 -3.66 -5.84
CA ALA A 195 0.96 -4.37 -6.51
C ALA A 195 1.42 -5.46 -7.48
N GLY A 196 2.71 -5.82 -7.46
CA GLY A 196 3.25 -6.89 -8.28
C GLY A 196 4.23 -6.42 -9.34
N GLU A 197 4.79 -7.41 -10.01
CA GLU A 197 5.70 -7.24 -11.14
C GLU A 197 4.93 -6.96 -12.43
N ILE A 198 5.61 -6.37 -13.41
CA ILE A 198 5.10 -6.20 -14.77
C ILE A 198 6.23 -6.22 -15.78
N THR A 199 5.91 -6.58 -17.02
CA THR A 199 6.82 -6.53 -18.17
C THR A 199 6.23 -5.63 -19.25
N THR A 200 7.05 -4.74 -19.83
CA THR A 200 6.63 -3.92 -20.97
C THR A 200 6.49 -4.75 -22.25
N ALA A 201 5.78 -4.23 -23.26
CA ALA A 201 5.88 -4.76 -24.62
C ALA A 201 7.35 -4.72 -25.10
N PRO A 202 7.78 -5.52 -26.11
CA PRO A 202 9.16 -5.57 -26.57
C PRO A 202 9.54 -4.37 -27.46
N ARG A 203 9.23 -3.15 -27.02
CA ARG A 203 9.34 -1.90 -27.77
C ARG A 203 10.04 -0.79 -26.97
N TYR A 204 10.84 -1.17 -25.98
CA TYR A 204 11.47 -0.21 -25.07
C TYR A 204 12.99 -0.34 -25.05
N ARG A 205 13.65 0.77 -24.78
CA ARG A 205 15.09 0.90 -24.53
C ARG A 205 15.30 1.45 -23.13
N MET A 206 16.32 0.94 -22.44
CA MET A 206 16.75 1.39 -21.12
C MET A 206 18.16 2.00 -21.21
N THR A 207 18.30 3.25 -20.79
CA THR A 207 19.60 3.95 -20.73
C THR A 207 19.91 4.41 -19.31
N VAL A 208 21.19 4.56 -18.99
CA VAL A 208 21.65 5.08 -17.69
C VAL A 208 21.57 6.60 -17.68
N VAL A 209 20.90 7.16 -16.67
CA VAL A 209 20.92 8.60 -16.38
C VAL A 209 21.94 8.87 -15.26
N PRO A 210 22.99 9.67 -15.51
CA PRO A 210 23.98 10.01 -14.49
C PRO A 210 23.37 10.99 -13.48
N SER A 211 22.86 10.45 -12.37
CA SER A 211 22.25 11.19 -11.26
C SER A 211 22.62 10.57 -9.92
N SER A 212 22.23 11.19 -8.80
CA SER A 212 22.36 10.60 -7.46
C SER A 212 20.98 10.39 -6.82
N PRO A 213 20.53 9.14 -6.58
CA PRO A 213 21.14 7.90 -7.06
C PRO A 213 21.05 7.78 -8.60
N THR A 214 21.90 6.94 -9.20
CA THR A 214 21.83 6.60 -10.62
C THR A 214 20.49 5.92 -10.89
N LYS A 215 19.84 6.24 -12.01
CA LYS A 215 18.52 5.72 -12.35
C LYS A 215 18.39 5.38 -13.84
N PRO A 216 17.51 4.45 -14.22
CA PRO A 216 17.23 4.18 -15.62
C PRO A 216 16.32 5.24 -16.20
N ALA A 217 16.55 5.53 -17.49
CA ALA A 217 15.58 6.14 -18.38
C ALA A 217 14.99 5.05 -19.28
N VAL A 218 13.67 4.92 -19.29
CA VAL A 218 12.94 4.00 -20.15
C VAL A 218 12.21 4.80 -21.23
N SER A 219 12.50 4.49 -22.48
CA SER A 219 11.91 5.16 -23.65
C SER A 219 11.37 4.14 -24.63
N ARG A 220 10.21 4.43 -25.23
CA ARG A 220 9.67 3.60 -26.31
C ARG A 220 10.46 3.90 -27.58
N VAL A 221 10.84 2.86 -28.33
CA VAL A 221 11.58 3.02 -29.59
C VAL A 221 10.63 3.36 -30.75
N ALA A 222 11.17 3.97 -31.80
CA ALA A 222 10.42 4.24 -33.03
C ALA A 222 9.97 2.92 -33.70
N GLU A 223 8.92 3.00 -34.50
CA GLU A 223 8.47 1.84 -35.28
C GLU A 223 9.57 1.32 -36.22
N GLY A 224 9.75 0.00 -36.26
CA GLY A 224 10.85 -0.65 -37.01
C GLY A 224 12.20 -0.67 -36.31
N ALA A 225 12.40 0.07 -35.21
CA ALA A 225 13.61 0.00 -34.40
C ALA A 225 13.58 -1.19 -33.43
N ALA A 226 14.76 -1.74 -33.12
CA ALA A 226 14.90 -2.80 -32.13
C ALA A 226 14.65 -2.25 -30.72
N GLY A 227 13.82 -2.95 -29.95
CA GLY A 227 13.59 -2.73 -28.53
C GLY A 227 13.58 -4.06 -27.77
N ALA A 228 13.43 -3.99 -26.46
CA ALA A 228 13.27 -5.16 -25.60
C ALA A 228 12.05 -5.00 -24.69
N ALA A 229 11.62 -6.14 -24.15
CA ALA A 229 10.69 -6.18 -23.04
C ALA A 229 11.49 -5.89 -21.77
N LEU A 230 10.99 -4.97 -20.94
CA LEU A 230 11.68 -4.52 -19.74
C LEU A 230 10.85 -4.87 -18.51
N TYR A 231 11.53 -5.40 -17.49
CA TYR A 231 10.95 -5.63 -16.18
C TYR A 231 10.69 -4.32 -15.44
N GLY A 232 9.54 -4.22 -14.81
CA GLY A 232 9.16 -3.16 -13.88
C GLY A 232 8.26 -3.68 -12.77
N GLN A 233 7.79 -2.76 -11.93
CA GLN A 233 6.86 -3.06 -10.84
C GLN A 233 5.71 -2.06 -10.82
N ARG A 234 4.56 -2.51 -10.33
CA ARG A 234 3.34 -1.73 -10.19
C ARG A 234 3.17 -1.28 -8.75
N TRP A 235 2.77 -0.03 -8.59
CA TRP A 235 2.38 0.55 -7.31
C TRP A 235 0.99 1.14 -7.42
N LEU A 236 0.16 0.91 -6.41
CA LEU A 236 -1.17 1.49 -6.26
C LEU A 236 -1.10 2.65 -5.27
N MET A 237 -1.58 3.82 -5.68
CA MET A 237 -1.57 5.02 -4.85
C MET A 237 -2.83 5.84 -5.09
N SER A 238 -3.07 6.85 -4.27
CA SER A 238 -4.19 7.76 -4.50
C SER A 238 -3.89 8.73 -5.65
N ALA A 239 -4.94 9.30 -6.26
CA ALA A 239 -4.76 10.30 -7.32
C ALA A 239 -4.02 11.56 -6.81
N ALA A 240 -4.30 12.01 -5.57
CA ALA A 240 -3.58 13.14 -4.99
C ALA A 240 -2.10 12.81 -4.72
N ALA A 241 -1.80 11.59 -4.27
CA ALA A 241 -0.44 11.12 -4.07
C ALA A 241 0.34 11.11 -5.40
N LEU A 242 -0.27 10.62 -6.49
CA LEU A 242 0.34 10.66 -7.82
C LEU A 242 0.62 12.10 -8.28
N GLY A 243 -0.32 13.03 -8.03
CA GLY A 243 -0.13 14.45 -8.34
C GLY A 243 1.03 15.07 -7.57
N ARG A 244 1.12 14.81 -6.25
CA ARG A 244 2.26 15.26 -5.42
C ARG A 244 3.59 14.69 -5.92
N PHE A 245 3.62 13.41 -6.28
CA PHE A 245 4.79 12.76 -6.83
C PHE A 245 5.24 13.41 -8.16
N LEU A 246 4.29 13.68 -9.06
CA LEU A 246 4.57 14.30 -10.36
C LEU A 246 5.16 15.71 -10.22
N VAL A 247 4.69 16.51 -9.27
CA VAL A 247 5.18 17.89 -9.04
C VAL A 247 6.67 17.92 -8.69
N VAL A 248 7.19 16.91 -8.00
CA VAL A 248 8.60 16.84 -7.57
C VAL A 248 9.48 16.00 -8.50
N LEU A 249 8.93 15.48 -9.60
CA LEU A 249 9.64 14.61 -10.52
C LEU A 249 10.71 15.41 -11.29
N PRO A 250 12.02 15.09 -11.15
CA PRO A 250 13.07 15.90 -11.75
C PRO A 250 13.26 15.57 -13.25
N PRO A 251 13.68 16.54 -14.07
CA PRO A 251 14.16 16.25 -15.43
C PRO A 251 15.30 15.21 -15.42
N PRO A 252 15.41 14.36 -16.46
CA PRO A 252 14.56 14.27 -17.65
C PRO A 252 13.32 13.37 -17.46
N MET A 253 12.97 13.03 -16.22
CA MET A 253 11.94 12.03 -15.92
C MET A 253 10.54 12.56 -16.23
N GLN A 254 9.69 11.69 -16.74
CA GLN A 254 8.31 11.98 -17.08
C GLN A 254 7.37 10.85 -16.63
N LEU A 255 6.09 11.14 -16.50
CA LEU A 255 5.04 10.12 -16.40
C LEU A 255 4.22 10.11 -17.68
N GLY A 256 4.11 8.94 -18.30
CA GLY A 256 3.41 8.74 -19.55
C GLY A 256 2.73 7.38 -19.62
N LYS A 257 2.18 7.05 -20.78
CA LYS A 257 1.58 5.73 -21.04
C LYS A 257 2.65 4.74 -21.46
N VAL A 258 2.67 3.59 -20.80
CA VAL A 258 3.54 2.45 -21.09
C VAL A 258 2.70 1.27 -21.53
N GLU A 259 3.04 0.74 -22.70
CA GLU A 259 2.47 -0.49 -23.26
C GLU A 259 3.11 -1.69 -22.58
N CYS A 260 2.27 -2.57 -22.07
CA CYS A 260 2.66 -3.75 -21.31
C CYS A 260 2.64 -4.99 -22.21
N ALA A 261 3.28 -6.07 -21.77
CA ALA A 261 3.37 -7.31 -22.55
C ALA A 261 2.00 -7.93 -22.86
N ASP A 262 0.99 -7.65 -22.04
CA ASP A 262 -0.41 -8.04 -22.23
C ASP A 262 -1.18 -7.12 -23.19
N GLY A 263 -0.53 -6.12 -23.79
CA GLY A 263 -1.14 -5.12 -24.66
C GLY A 263 -1.86 -3.99 -23.92
N SER A 264 -1.94 -4.04 -22.59
CA SER A 264 -2.54 -2.97 -21.79
C SER A 264 -1.64 -1.72 -21.74
N TRP A 265 -2.26 -0.56 -21.52
CA TRP A 265 -1.56 0.72 -21.38
C TRP A 265 -1.74 1.28 -19.97
N ARG A 266 -0.63 1.40 -19.25
CA ARG A 266 -0.60 1.85 -17.85
C ARG A 266 0.15 3.16 -17.72
N THR A 267 -0.12 3.93 -16.68
CA THR A 267 0.69 5.12 -16.36
C THR A 267 2.01 4.64 -15.76
N GLY A 268 3.14 5.13 -16.27
CA GLY A 268 4.45 4.68 -15.84
C GLY A 268 5.55 5.70 -16.09
N PHE A 269 6.71 5.43 -15.50
CA PHE A 269 7.91 6.23 -15.71
C PHE A 269 8.36 6.15 -17.17
N GLY A 270 8.68 7.31 -17.71
CA GLY A 270 9.42 7.49 -18.94
C GLY A 270 10.45 8.61 -18.79
N CYS A 271 10.96 9.07 -19.91
CA CYS A 271 11.91 10.17 -19.98
C CYS A 271 11.69 10.99 -21.26
N ASP A 272 12.11 12.25 -21.25
CA ASP A 272 12.24 13.00 -22.49
C ASP A 272 13.37 12.45 -23.39
N ALA A 273 13.48 13.02 -24.58
CA ALA A 273 14.44 12.58 -25.59
C ALA A 273 15.92 12.78 -25.17
N SER A 274 16.23 13.65 -24.20
CA SER A 274 17.62 13.90 -23.77
C SER A 274 18.25 12.68 -23.10
N ALA A 275 17.44 11.82 -22.48
CA ALA A 275 17.94 10.61 -21.82
C ALA A 275 18.42 9.51 -22.80
N ALA A 276 18.14 9.67 -24.10
CA ALA A 276 18.56 8.76 -25.16
C ALA A 276 20.08 8.64 -25.32
N ALA A 277 20.85 9.60 -24.80
CA ALA A 277 22.30 9.69 -24.92
C ALA A 277 23.08 8.90 -23.85
N GLY A 278 22.38 8.34 -22.85
CA GLY A 278 23.00 7.53 -21.79
C GLY A 278 23.50 6.17 -22.28
N VAL A 279 24.31 5.50 -21.45
CA VAL A 279 24.78 4.12 -21.72
C VAL A 279 23.57 3.20 -21.87
N ASP A 280 23.50 2.46 -22.97
CA ASP A 280 22.41 1.53 -23.26
C ASP A 280 22.59 0.23 -22.45
N VAL A 281 21.62 -0.07 -21.60
CA VAL A 281 21.57 -1.25 -20.74
C VAL A 281 20.34 -2.12 -21.05
N THR A 282 19.74 -1.94 -22.23
CA THR A 282 18.53 -2.65 -22.67
C THR A 282 18.72 -4.17 -22.70
N ALA A 283 19.92 -4.64 -23.07
CA ALA A 283 20.24 -6.06 -23.17
C ALA A 283 20.13 -6.82 -21.84
N TYR A 284 20.16 -6.13 -20.70
CA TYR A 284 20.01 -6.75 -19.38
C TYR A 284 18.54 -7.00 -19.00
N GLY A 285 17.57 -6.45 -19.74
CA GLY A 285 16.13 -6.63 -19.54
C GLY A 285 15.55 -6.03 -18.24
N SER A 286 16.38 -5.63 -17.28
CA SER A 286 15.94 -5.00 -16.04
C SER A 286 17.05 -4.14 -15.42
N TRP A 287 16.66 -3.12 -14.66
CA TRP A 287 17.59 -2.28 -13.92
C TRP A 287 18.41 -3.08 -12.89
N PRO A 288 17.83 -3.97 -12.05
CA PRO A 288 18.60 -4.78 -11.13
C PRO A 288 19.64 -5.67 -11.83
N ALA A 289 19.32 -6.25 -12.99
CA ALA A 289 20.27 -7.06 -13.75
C ALA A 289 21.44 -6.24 -14.31
N ALA A 290 21.17 -5.03 -14.80
CA ALA A 290 22.22 -4.12 -15.27
C ALA A 290 23.18 -3.71 -14.14
N VAL A 291 22.63 -3.40 -12.95
CA VAL A 291 23.44 -3.09 -11.75
C VAL A 291 24.27 -4.29 -11.32
N ALA A 292 23.69 -5.49 -11.26
CA ALA A 292 24.40 -6.71 -10.88
C ALA A 292 25.53 -7.07 -11.85
N ALA A 293 25.40 -6.70 -13.13
CA ALA A 293 26.43 -6.88 -14.15
C ALA A 293 27.51 -5.79 -14.16
N GLY A 294 27.42 -4.76 -13.30
CA GLY A 294 28.36 -3.64 -13.26
C GLY A 294 28.25 -2.70 -14.47
N ALA A 295 27.08 -2.66 -15.12
CA ALA A 295 26.83 -1.84 -16.30
C ALA A 295 26.34 -0.41 -15.98
N VAL A 296 26.22 -0.08 -14.69
CA VAL A 296 25.65 1.15 -14.13
C VAL A 296 26.62 1.78 -13.15
#